data_AF-A0A452HE90-F1
#
_entry.id   AF-A0A452HE90-F1
#
_cell.length_a   1.000
_cell.length_b   1.000
_cell.length_c   1.000
_cell.angle_alpha   90.00
_cell.angle_beta   90.00
_cell.angle_gamma   90.00
#
_symmetry.space_group_name_H-M   'P 1'
#
loop_
_entity.id
_entity.type
_entity.pdbx_description
1 polymer ?
#
loop_
_entity_poly.entity_id
_entity_poly.type
_entity_poly.pdbx_seq_one_letter_code
_entity_poly.pdbx_strand_id
1 'polypeptide(L)'
;MGCTEARRRCDWDSRCSAALGRYMVSCGKLFNGLRCTEECRAVIEDMLAVPKAGPLNDCVCDGLERPICETMKENMARLCFGAEAGGNGAGSSGGSDGGPEDYYEDEYEDEPSQGGRDEAGPQPGFPAPADRAGRAPASAAWTALASILLLLL
;
A
#
# COMPACT_ATOMS: atom_id res chain seq x y z
N MET A 1 10.98 9.69 10.50
CA MET A 1 11.56 10.23 9.24
C MET A 1 10.56 9.97 8.12
N GLY A 2 10.39 10.86 7.14
CA GLY A 2 9.45 10.68 6.04
C GLY A 2 9.92 9.65 5.00
N CYS A 3 9.01 8.85 4.44
CA CYS A 3 9.35 7.81 3.46
C CYS A 3 9.88 8.38 2.14
N THR A 4 9.36 9.53 1.70
CA THR A 4 9.85 10.28 0.54
C THR A 4 11.33 10.63 0.69
N GLU A 5 11.72 11.12 1.87
CA GLU A 5 13.12 11.46 2.18
C GLU A 5 13.99 10.21 2.39
N ALA A 6 13.44 9.13 2.97
CA ALA A 6 14.15 7.86 3.10
C ALA A 6 14.48 7.25 1.73
N ARG A 7 13.52 7.31 0.78
CA ARG A 7 13.73 6.85 -0.60
C ARG A 7 14.84 7.65 -1.29
N ARG A 8 14.78 8.99 -1.27
CA ARG A 8 15.85 9.84 -1.82
C ARG A 8 17.24 9.54 -1.26
N ARG A 9 17.37 9.24 0.04
CA ARG A 9 18.67 8.87 0.64
C ARG A 9 19.17 7.48 0.27
N CYS A 10 18.26 6.57 -0.05
CA CYS A 10 18.59 5.25 -0.60
C CYS A 10 18.98 5.36 -2.08
N ASP A 11 18.29 6.19 -2.86
CA ASP A 11 18.56 6.43 -4.29
C ASP A 11 19.96 7.02 -4.54
N TRP A 12 20.50 7.79 -3.58
CA TRP A 12 21.86 8.33 -3.60
C TRP A 12 22.98 7.32 -3.23
N ASP A 13 22.64 6.11 -2.79
CA ASP A 13 23.59 5.05 -2.45
C ASP A 13 23.46 3.88 -3.43
N SER A 14 24.53 3.52 -4.12
CA SER A 14 24.50 2.51 -5.20
C SER A 14 24.17 1.10 -4.73
N ARG A 15 24.45 0.75 -3.46
CA ARG A 15 24.05 -0.55 -2.88
C ARG A 15 22.59 -0.52 -2.43
N CYS A 16 22.14 0.60 -1.86
CA CYS A 16 20.76 0.77 -1.41
C CYS A 16 19.78 0.83 -2.58
N SER A 17 20.01 1.70 -3.56
CA SER A 17 19.23 1.79 -4.80
C SER A 17 19.12 0.43 -5.53
N ALA A 18 20.21 -0.34 -5.61
CA ALA A 18 20.18 -1.68 -6.22
C ALA A 18 19.35 -2.70 -5.40
N ALA A 19 19.37 -2.63 -4.07
CA ALA A 19 18.49 -3.45 -3.21
C ALA A 19 17.02 -3.02 -3.34
N LEU A 20 16.75 -1.72 -3.39
CA LEU A 20 15.41 -1.14 -3.60
C LEU A 20 14.82 -1.52 -4.97
N GLY A 21 15.64 -1.51 -6.03
CA GLY A 21 15.24 -1.98 -7.36
C GLY A 21 14.83 -3.45 -7.36
N ARG A 22 15.58 -4.33 -6.67
CA ARG A 22 15.22 -5.75 -6.53
C ARG A 22 13.93 -5.93 -5.74
N TYR A 23 13.77 -5.22 -4.62
CA TYR A 23 12.53 -5.23 -3.82
C TYR A 23 11.31 -4.84 -4.65
N MET A 24 11.40 -3.74 -5.43
CA MET A 24 10.29 -3.28 -6.27
C MET A 24 9.86 -4.29 -7.34
N VAL A 25 10.79 -5.13 -7.84
CA VAL A 25 10.49 -6.19 -8.81
C VAL A 25 9.93 -7.44 -8.12
N SER A 26 10.67 -8.03 -7.19
CA SER A 26 10.32 -9.32 -6.57
C SER A 26 9.08 -9.25 -5.67
N CYS A 27 8.82 -8.09 -5.04
CA CYS A 27 7.66 -7.89 -4.16
C CYS A 27 6.41 -7.32 -4.86
N GLY A 28 6.34 -7.28 -6.19
CA GLY A 28 5.14 -6.79 -6.91
C GLY A 28 3.82 -7.47 -6.50
N LYS A 29 3.86 -8.75 -6.11
CA LYS A 29 2.70 -9.51 -5.58
C LYS A 29 2.31 -9.13 -4.15
N LEU A 30 3.25 -8.60 -3.37
CA LEU A 30 3.02 -8.07 -2.02
C LEU A 30 2.26 -6.74 -2.09
N PHE A 31 2.71 -5.83 -2.97
CA PHE A 31 2.10 -4.49 -3.09
C PHE A 31 0.64 -4.53 -3.54
N ASN A 32 0.29 -5.52 -4.38
CA ASN A 32 -1.08 -5.80 -4.80
C ASN A 32 -1.90 -6.61 -3.77
N GLY A 33 -1.38 -6.82 -2.56
CA GLY A 33 -2.07 -7.47 -1.45
C GLY A 33 -2.29 -8.98 -1.57
N LEU A 34 -1.70 -9.63 -2.60
CA LEU A 34 -1.97 -11.02 -2.95
C LEU A 34 -1.25 -12.01 -2.03
N ARG A 35 0.09 -11.92 -1.92
CA ARG A 35 0.93 -12.74 -1.02
C ARG A 35 2.36 -12.24 -0.94
N CYS A 36 3.01 -12.46 0.20
CA CYS A 36 4.47 -12.46 0.29
C CYS A 36 5.00 -13.72 -0.41
N THR A 37 5.92 -13.58 -1.37
CA THR A 37 6.63 -14.71 -1.98
C THR A 37 7.90 -15.00 -1.19
N GLU A 38 8.40 -16.23 -1.26
CA GLU A 38 9.72 -16.60 -0.69
C GLU A 38 10.85 -15.72 -1.28
N GLU A 39 10.82 -15.49 -2.59
CA GLU A 39 11.69 -14.55 -3.30
C GLU A 39 11.60 -13.12 -2.72
N CYS A 40 10.40 -12.60 -2.48
CA CYS A 40 10.19 -11.29 -1.87
C CYS A 40 10.69 -11.25 -0.41
N ARG A 41 10.45 -12.31 0.38
CA ARG A 41 10.93 -12.41 1.76
C ARG A 41 12.46 -12.39 1.81
N ALA A 42 13.12 -13.19 0.98
CA ALA A 42 14.58 -13.18 0.84
C ALA A 42 15.11 -11.79 0.43
N VAL A 43 14.45 -11.09 -0.50
CA VAL A 43 14.85 -9.74 -0.92
C VAL A 43 14.57 -8.67 0.15
N ILE A 44 13.57 -8.84 1.02
CA ILE A 44 13.36 -8.00 2.20
C ILE A 44 14.50 -8.18 3.21
N GLU A 45 14.90 -9.43 3.51
CA GLU A 45 16.04 -9.72 4.38
C GLU A 45 17.35 -9.13 3.81
N ASP A 46 17.57 -9.29 2.51
CA ASP A 46 18.73 -8.76 1.78
C ASP A 46 18.74 -7.21 1.76
N MET A 47 17.57 -6.57 1.75
CA MET A 47 17.42 -5.11 1.90
C MET A 47 17.73 -4.66 3.33
N LEU A 48 17.20 -5.34 4.36
CA LEU A 48 17.44 -4.99 5.76
C LEU A 48 18.93 -5.14 6.13
N ALA A 49 19.68 -6.03 5.45
CA ALA A 49 21.13 -6.13 5.49
C ALA A 49 21.90 -4.97 4.77
N VAL A 50 21.20 -3.92 4.32
CA VAL A 50 21.78 -2.67 3.83
C VAL A 50 21.55 -1.55 4.87
N PRO A 51 22.58 -1.06 5.59
CA PRO A 51 22.41 -0.04 6.64
C PRO A 51 21.76 1.29 6.18
N LYS A 52 21.82 1.58 4.88
CA LYS A 52 21.15 2.75 4.26
C LYS A 52 19.66 2.53 3.97
N ALA A 53 19.22 1.28 3.90
CA ALA A 53 17.83 0.91 3.61
C ALA A 53 16.97 0.78 4.88
N GLY A 54 17.55 0.53 6.06
CA GLY A 54 16.81 0.46 7.33
C GLY A 54 15.77 1.58 7.54
N PRO A 55 16.10 2.87 7.28
CA PRO A 55 15.13 3.96 7.35
C PRO A 55 13.90 3.86 6.42
N LEU A 56 13.90 2.98 5.41
CA LEU A 56 12.72 2.69 4.56
C LEU A 56 11.68 1.82 5.26
N ASN A 57 12.10 0.96 6.20
CA ASN A 57 11.19 0.14 6.99
C ASN A 57 10.45 1.01 8.03
N ASP A 58 11.20 1.86 8.71
CA ASP A 58 10.75 2.62 9.88
C ASP A 58 10.19 4.02 9.53
N CYS A 59 10.13 4.37 8.24
CA CYS A 59 9.64 5.67 7.81
C CYS A 59 8.13 5.84 8.03
N VAL A 60 7.74 7.10 8.24
CA VAL A 60 6.34 7.55 8.25
C VAL A 60 5.95 7.92 6.82
N CYS A 61 4.84 7.38 6.34
CA CYS A 61 4.35 7.65 4.99
C CYS A 61 3.96 9.14 4.84
N ASP A 62 4.47 9.77 3.79
CA ASP A 62 4.36 11.21 3.54
C ASP A 62 4.19 11.53 2.04
N GLY A 63 3.96 12.81 1.73
CA GLY A 63 3.77 13.27 0.35
C GLY A 63 2.47 12.77 -0.31
N LEU A 64 2.45 12.82 -1.65
CA LEU A 64 1.29 12.41 -2.47
C LEU A 64 1.09 10.89 -2.51
N GLU A 65 2.16 10.11 -2.33
CA GLU A 65 2.13 8.65 -2.35
C GLU A 65 1.62 8.05 -1.02
N ARG A 66 1.30 8.87 -0.01
CA ARG A 66 1.00 8.41 1.36
C ARG A 66 0.00 7.24 1.42
N PRO A 67 -1.17 7.26 0.74
CA PRO A 67 -2.12 6.14 0.80
C PRO A 67 -1.56 4.83 0.22
N ILE A 68 -0.74 4.93 -0.84
CA ILE A 68 -0.09 3.77 -1.46
C ILE A 68 0.99 3.21 -0.54
N CYS A 69 1.77 4.10 0.09
CA CYS A 69 2.76 3.74 1.11
C CYS A 69 2.11 3.04 2.32
N GLU A 70 1.00 3.57 2.83
CA GLU A 70 0.25 2.98 3.95
C GLU A 70 -0.23 1.56 3.60
N THR A 71 -0.89 1.39 2.45
CA THR A 71 -1.31 0.07 1.92
C THR A 71 -0.13 -0.90 1.71
N MET A 72 1.03 -0.42 1.22
CA MET A 72 2.22 -1.25 1.06
C MET A 72 2.80 -1.71 2.40
N LYS A 73 2.85 -0.83 3.41
CA LYS A 73 3.32 -1.18 4.76
C LYS A 73 2.37 -2.16 5.45
N GLU A 74 1.05 -1.96 5.33
CA GLU A 74 0.04 -2.89 5.86
C GLU A 74 0.15 -4.27 5.20
N ASN A 75 0.25 -4.31 3.86
CA ASN A 75 0.43 -5.57 3.14
C ASN A 75 1.73 -6.28 3.51
N MET A 76 2.83 -5.55 3.71
CA MET A 76 4.09 -6.13 4.19
C MET A 76 3.94 -6.74 5.59
N ALA A 77 3.34 -5.99 6.53
CA ALA A 77 3.06 -6.48 7.88
C ALA A 77 2.19 -7.75 7.84
N ARG A 78 1.01 -7.66 7.22
CA ARG A 78 0.01 -8.74 7.17
C ARG A 78 0.50 -9.99 6.42
N LEU A 79 1.14 -9.84 5.27
CA LEU A 79 1.45 -10.97 4.39
C LEU A 79 2.84 -11.58 4.59
N CYS A 80 3.82 -10.82 5.09
CA CYS A 80 5.16 -11.37 5.36
C CYS A 80 5.34 -11.77 6.84
N PHE A 81 4.63 -11.12 7.77
CA PHE A 81 4.87 -11.25 9.23
C PHE A 81 3.61 -11.55 10.08
N GLY A 82 2.40 -11.35 9.54
CA GLY A 82 1.14 -11.29 10.32
C GLY A 82 0.31 -12.58 10.41
N ALA A 83 0.90 -13.75 10.20
CA ALA A 83 0.23 -15.05 10.26
C ALA A 83 1.25 -16.17 10.61
N GLU A 84 2.01 -15.95 11.69
CA GLU A 84 3.23 -16.67 12.07
C GLU A 84 4.39 -16.53 11.07
N ALA A 85 5.62 -16.74 11.55
CA ALA A 85 6.77 -17.03 10.70
C ALA A 85 6.78 -18.49 10.20
N GLY A 86 5.61 -19.14 10.15
CA GLY A 86 5.42 -20.50 9.67
C GLY A 86 5.76 -20.64 8.19
N GLY A 87 6.44 -21.73 7.83
CA GLY A 87 6.84 -21.98 6.44
C GLY A 87 5.66 -22.33 5.54
N ASN A 88 5.84 -22.16 4.23
CA ASN A 88 4.92 -22.65 3.19
C ASN A 88 5.04 -24.19 3.06
N GLY A 89 4.67 -24.93 4.11
CA GLY A 89 4.92 -26.37 4.25
C GLY A 89 3.69 -27.17 4.69
N ALA A 90 2.95 -27.67 3.70
CA ALA A 90 1.71 -28.44 3.83
C ALA A 90 0.51 -27.70 4.46
N GLY A 91 -0.70 -28.10 4.07
CA GLY A 91 -1.95 -27.57 4.63
C GLY A 91 -2.45 -28.42 5.80
N SER A 92 -3.19 -27.80 6.71
CA SER A 92 -4.00 -28.51 7.71
C SER A 92 -5.37 -27.84 7.83
N SER A 93 -6.38 -28.49 7.26
CA SER A 93 -7.78 -28.18 7.51
C SER A 93 -8.24 -28.92 8.76
N GLY A 94 -8.21 -28.24 9.91
CA GLY A 94 -8.66 -28.74 11.21
C GLY A 94 -8.23 -27.80 12.33
N GLY A 95 -8.98 -27.60 13.41
CA GLY A 95 -10.31 -28.14 13.74
C GLY A 95 -11.02 -27.19 14.74
N SER A 96 -12.30 -27.45 14.99
CA SER A 96 -13.19 -26.52 15.71
C SER A 96 -13.06 -26.56 17.25
N ASP A 97 -13.85 -25.68 17.88
CA ASP A 97 -14.40 -25.76 19.25
C ASP A 97 -13.54 -25.24 20.42
N GLY A 98 -14.18 -24.55 21.39
CA GLY A 98 -13.50 -23.91 22.53
C GLY A 98 -14.42 -23.20 23.53
N GLY A 99 -14.71 -21.91 23.33
CA GLY A 99 -15.46 -21.05 24.27
C GLY A 99 -14.69 -20.73 25.57
N PRO A 100 -15.32 -20.13 26.59
CA PRO A 100 -16.67 -19.53 26.64
C PRO A 100 -16.65 -17.99 26.77
N GLU A 101 -17.83 -17.37 26.79
CA GLU A 101 -18.02 -15.94 27.12
C GLU A 101 -17.78 -15.67 28.63
N ASP A 102 -17.07 -14.59 28.98
CA ASP A 102 -17.13 -13.97 30.32
C ASP A 102 -17.74 -12.56 30.27
N TYR A 103 -19.05 -12.49 30.56
CA TYR A 103 -19.78 -11.23 30.73
C TYR A 103 -19.25 -10.48 31.95
N TYR A 104 -18.71 -9.26 31.74
CA TYR A 104 -18.54 -8.28 32.81
C TYR A 104 -19.77 -7.37 32.86
N GLU A 105 -20.59 -7.61 33.86
CA GLU A 105 -21.79 -6.85 34.21
C GLU A 105 -21.43 -5.98 35.43
N ASP A 106 -21.11 -4.70 35.18
CA ASP A 106 -20.91 -3.68 36.20
C ASP A 106 -22.03 -2.64 36.08
N GLU A 107 -22.83 -2.50 37.13
CA GLU A 107 -23.97 -1.57 37.20
C GLU A 107 -23.51 -0.11 37.43
N TYR A 108 -24.02 0.83 36.63
CA TYR A 108 -23.86 2.28 36.87
C TYR A 108 -25.22 3.00 36.80
N GLU A 109 -25.88 3.04 37.96
CA GLU A 109 -26.85 4.03 38.48
C GLU A 109 -27.71 4.89 37.51
N ASP A 110 -29.05 4.81 37.70
CA ASP A 110 -30.06 5.66 37.04
C ASP A 110 -29.85 7.18 37.22
N GLU A 111 -29.91 7.94 36.13
CA GLU A 111 -30.16 9.40 36.11
C GLU A 111 -31.44 9.69 35.29
N PRO A 112 -32.43 10.45 35.82
CA PRO A 112 -33.78 10.47 35.26
C PRO A 112 -33.97 11.36 34.01
N SER A 113 -34.77 10.84 33.07
CA SER A 113 -35.08 11.43 31.77
C SER A 113 -35.83 12.79 31.80
N GLN A 114 -35.47 13.67 30.86
CA GLN A 114 -36.39 14.63 30.23
C GLN A 114 -36.14 14.61 28.71
N GLY A 115 -37.16 14.85 27.88
CA GLY A 115 -37.02 14.64 26.44
C GLY A 115 -37.96 15.44 25.52
N GLY A 116 -37.63 15.37 24.23
CA GLY A 116 -38.37 15.79 23.03
C GLY A 116 -37.74 15.07 21.82
N ARG A 117 -38.42 14.71 20.72
CA ARG A 117 -39.54 15.35 20.00
C ARG A 117 -39.20 16.77 19.52
N ASP A 118 -39.19 17.11 18.23
CA ASP A 118 -39.30 16.35 16.96
C ASP A 118 -38.26 16.97 15.96
N GLU A 119 -38.09 16.66 14.67
CA GLU A 119 -38.90 16.04 13.60
C GLU A 119 -37.97 15.38 12.52
N ALA A 120 -38.51 14.51 11.65
CA ALA A 120 -37.75 13.83 10.60
C ALA A 120 -37.55 14.70 9.32
N GLY A 121 -36.34 15.23 9.11
CA GLY A 121 -35.97 16.00 7.92
C GLY A 121 -35.56 15.13 6.70
N PRO A 122 -35.98 15.46 5.46
CA PRO A 122 -35.59 14.72 4.25
C PRO A 122 -34.09 14.78 3.90
N GLN A 123 -33.57 13.70 3.29
CA GLN A 123 -32.18 13.63 2.83
C GLN A 123 -31.92 14.59 1.64
N PRO A 124 -30.82 15.37 1.65
CA PRO A 124 -30.33 16.05 0.45
C PRO A 124 -29.82 15.02 -0.56
N GLY A 125 -30.49 14.89 -1.70
CA GLY A 125 -30.09 13.96 -2.76
C GLY A 125 -28.75 14.33 -3.40
N PHE A 126 -27.83 13.37 -3.48
CA PHE A 126 -26.59 13.53 -4.24
C PHE A 126 -26.92 13.73 -5.75
N PRO A 127 -26.38 14.77 -6.41
CA PRO A 127 -26.56 14.93 -7.85
C PRO A 127 -25.81 13.81 -8.59
N ALA A 128 -26.50 13.12 -9.50
CA ALA A 128 -25.90 12.09 -10.33
C ALA A 128 -24.77 12.69 -11.23
N PRO A 129 -23.67 11.95 -11.47
CA PRO A 129 -22.63 12.40 -12.38
C PRO A 129 -23.18 12.50 -13.81
N ALA A 130 -23.03 13.66 -14.43
CA ALA A 130 -23.45 13.87 -15.81
C ALA A 130 -22.38 13.34 -16.79
N ASP A 131 -22.75 12.35 -17.62
CA ASP A 131 -21.91 11.81 -18.68
C ASP A 131 -21.43 12.89 -19.65
N ARG A 132 -20.15 13.27 -19.56
CA ARG A 132 -19.49 14.15 -20.52
C ARG A 132 -18.67 13.34 -21.51
N ALA A 133 -19.33 12.97 -22.62
CA ALA A 133 -18.70 12.37 -23.80
C ALA A 133 -17.69 13.34 -24.45
N GLY A 134 -16.45 13.34 -23.95
CA GLY A 134 -15.33 14.16 -24.41
C GLY A 134 -14.78 13.71 -25.76
N ARG A 135 -15.44 14.08 -26.86
CA ARG A 135 -15.01 13.76 -28.23
C ARG A 135 -13.81 14.64 -28.63
N ALA A 136 -12.62 14.07 -28.64
CA ALA A 136 -11.37 14.77 -29.01
C ALA A 136 -10.99 14.56 -30.50
N PRO A 137 -10.82 15.65 -31.28
CA PRO A 137 -10.15 15.62 -32.58
C PRO A 137 -8.83 16.42 -32.54
N ALA A 138 -7.69 15.77 -32.77
CA ALA A 138 -6.41 16.44 -32.98
C ALA A 138 -5.47 15.58 -33.85
N SER A 139 -5.33 15.94 -35.12
CA SER A 139 -4.40 15.29 -36.06
C SER A 139 -3.17 16.16 -36.32
N ALA A 140 -1.99 15.65 -35.94
CA ALA A 140 -0.68 16.08 -36.44
C ALA A 140 0.27 14.87 -36.36
N ALA A 141 0.76 14.27 -37.45
CA ALA A 141 1.56 14.86 -38.54
C ALA A 141 2.97 15.28 -38.09
N TRP A 142 3.77 14.32 -37.64
CA TRP A 142 5.20 14.49 -37.36
C TRP A 142 6.03 14.03 -38.56
N THR A 143 6.37 14.93 -39.46
CA THR A 143 7.28 14.67 -40.58
C THR A 143 8.73 14.63 -40.08
N ALA A 144 9.28 13.43 -39.89
CA ALA A 144 10.70 13.26 -39.58
C ALA A 144 11.57 13.62 -40.79
N LEU A 145 12.11 14.84 -40.81
CA LEU A 145 13.15 15.25 -41.76
C LEU A 145 14.46 14.51 -41.40
N ALA A 146 14.78 13.45 -42.14
CA ALA A 146 16.04 12.74 -41.98
C ALA A 146 17.22 13.63 -42.43
N SER A 147 18.00 14.14 -41.47
CA SER A 147 19.13 15.03 -41.74
C SER A 147 20.22 14.33 -42.53
N ILE A 148 20.44 14.80 -43.77
CA ILE A 148 21.55 14.39 -44.61
C ILE A 148 22.85 15.05 -44.10
N LEU A 149 23.62 14.34 -43.26
CA LEU A 149 25.03 14.67 -43.07
C LEU A 149 25.85 13.49 -42.53
N LEU A 150 26.68 12.89 -43.40
CA LEU A 150 28.02 12.36 -43.11
C LEU A 150 28.66 11.80 -44.40
N LEU A 151 29.11 12.72 -45.26
CA LEU A 151 30.01 12.40 -46.37
C LEU A 151 31.42 12.19 -45.80
N LEU A 152 31.85 10.92 -45.65
CA LEU A 152 33.22 10.52 -45.28
C LEU A 152 33.68 9.30 -46.10
N LEU A 153 33.53 9.40 -47.43
CA LEU A 153 34.32 8.70 -48.44
C LEU A 153 34.94 9.76 -49.37
#